data_AF-A0A2M7ZK21-F1
#
_entry.id   AF-A0A2M7ZK21-F1
#
_cell.length_a   1.000
_cell.length_b   1.000
_cell.length_c   1.000
_cell.angle_alpha   90.00
_cell.angle_beta   90.00
_cell.angle_gamma   90.00
#
_symmetry.space_group_name_H-M   'P 1'
#
loop_
_entity.id
_entity.type
_entity.pdbx_description
1 polymer ?
#
loop_
_entity_poly.entity_id
_entity_poly.type
_entity_poly.pdbx_seq_one_letter_code
_entity_poly.pdbx_strand_id
1 'polypeptide(L)'
;MLAPGGSGTFEAPYLIASLANLSWLAQNSAAWGSFFKQTANINALETQHWDDADDNTDDDLYNDPNDGTSTGDNNGFLPIGNLPKNFTGNYDGDGFSISNLKINRPSTDYTGFWGWISGSAISNLGLTSISVTGAISTGGMAGRADASSSFNTCFTTGSVTGGVNFTGGLLGDIESTSTITDCYSSCTVSGFNRIGGLIGVAGVTVTINKSYASGNVTQNGST
;
A
#
# COMPACT_ATOMS: atom_id res chain seq x y z
N MET A 1 5.00 -17.33 -10.44
CA MET A 1 4.53 -16.88 -9.11
C MET A 1 4.68 -17.90 -7.96
N LEU A 2 5.29 -17.53 -6.82
CA LEU A 2 5.52 -18.42 -5.65
C LEU A 2 4.47 -18.22 -4.53
N ALA A 3 3.59 -19.21 -4.34
CA ALA A 3 2.60 -19.19 -3.27
C ALA A 3 3.25 -19.26 -1.86
N PRO A 4 2.75 -18.49 -0.88
CA PRO A 4 3.17 -18.59 0.51
C PRO A 4 2.66 -19.89 1.15
N GLY A 5 3.32 -20.32 2.23
CA GLY A 5 2.77 -21.36 3.11
C GLY A 5 1.51 -20.89 3.84
N GLY A 6 0.73 -21.83 4.38
CA GLY A 6 -0.54 -21.55 5.05
C GLY A 6 -1.77 -21.71 4.15
N SER A 7 -2.96 -21.55 4.71
CA SER A 7 -4.25 -21.71 4.01
C SER A 7 -5.09 -20.44 3.98
N GLY A 8 -4.57 -19.33 4.51
CA GLY A 8 -5.29 -18.05 4.58
C GLY A 8 -6.40 -18.03 5.63
N THR A 9 -6.42 -18.99 6.55
CA THR A 9 -7.35 -19.03 7.69
C THR A 9 -6.75 -18.36 8.91
N PHE A 10 -7.55 -18.05 9.92
CA PHE A 10 -7.06 -17.44 11.16
C PHE A 10 -5.97 -18.30 11.85
N GLU A 11 -6.17 -19.63 11.91
CA GLU A 11 -5.22 -20.57 12.54
C GLU A 11 -4.00 -20.89 11.67
N ALA A 12 -4.12 -20.69 10.35
CA ALA A 12 -3.07 -20.94 9.37
C ALA A 12 -3.05 -19.82 8.33
N PRO A 13 -2.60 -18.60 8.69
CA PRO A 13 -2.55 -17.47 7.79
C PRO A 13 -1.54 -17.73 6.67
N TYR A 14 -1.69 -17.03 5.55
CA TYR A 14 -0.66 -17.03 4.52
C TYR A 14 0.60 -16.34 5.05
N LEU A 15 1.74 -17.03 4.96
CA LEU A 15 3.02 -16.58 5.50
C LEU A 15 3.81 -15.80 4.45
N ILE A 16 3.91 -14.49 4.65
CA ILE A 16 4.61 -13.59 3.73
C ILE A 16 6.05 -13.43 4.21
N ALA A 17 7.00 -14.08 3.54
CA ALA A 17 8.40 -14.13 3.96
C ALA A 17 9.37 -13.50 2.94
N SER A 18 8.90 -13.17 1.75
CA SER A 18 9.75 -12.78 0.62
C SER A 18 9.03 -11.85 -0.35
N LEU A 19 9.81 -11.20 -1.22
CA LEU A 19 9.26 -10.39 -2.31
C LEU A 19 8.39 -11.22 -3.27
N ALA A 20 8.75 -12.48 -3.51
CA ALA A 20 7.94 -13.38 -4.34
C ALA A 20 6.56 -13.69 -3.70
N ASN A 21 6.47 -13.77 -2.38
CA ASN A 21 5.17 -13.90 -1.70
C ASN A 21 4.35 -12.60 -1.75
N LEU A 22 5.02 -11.44 -1.72
CA LEU A 22 4.35 -10.14 -1.92
C LEU A 22 3.81 -10.02 -3.35
N SER A 23 4.60 -10.39 -4.36
CA SER A 23 4.14 -10.49 -5.75
C SER A 23 2.91 -11.41 -5.84
N TRP A 24 2.97 -12.60 -5.21
CA TRP A 24 1.82 -13.50 -5.16
C TRP A 24 0.58 -12.87 -4.52
N LEU A 25 0.74 -12.13 -3.43
CA LEU A 25 -0.37 -11.43 -2.79
C LEU A 25 -0.96 -10.33 -3.69
N ALA A 26 -0.11 -9.56 -4.38
CA ALA A 26 -0.55 -8.51 -5.30
C ALA A 26 -1.34 -9.05 -6.50
N GLN A 27 -1.00 -10.24 -6.99
CA GLN A 27 -1.62 -10.81 -8.17
C GLN A 27 -2.78 -11.78 -7.85
N ASN A 28 -2.79 -12.40 -6.66
CA ASN A 28 -3.83 -13.36 -6.28
C ASN A 28 -5.01 -12.73 -5.56
N SER A 29 -5.89 -12.07 -6.33
CA SER A 29 -7.07 -11.42 -5.78
C SER A 29 -8.06 -12.38 -5.11
N ALA A 30 -8.02 -13.69 -5.39
CA ALA A 30 -8.87 -14.68 -4.73
C ALA A 30 -8.56 -14.81 -3.22
N ALA A 31 -7.33 -14.50 -2.82
CA ALA A 31 -6.88 -14.54 -1.42
C ALA A 31 -7.14 -13.24 -0.66
N TRP A 32 -7.58 -12.14 -1.29
CA TRP A 32 -7.69 -10.82 -0.64
C TRP A 32 -8.70 -10.71 0.50
N GLY A 33 -9.48 -11.75 0.79
CA GLY A 33 -10.34 -11.88 1.98
C GLY A 33 -9.77 -12.78 3.09
N SER A 34 -8.51 -13.20 2.97
CA SER A 34 -7.85 -14.15 3.87
C SER A 34 -7.04 -13.47 4.99
N PHE A 35 -6.48 -14.29 5.88
CA PHE A 35 -5.55 -13.85 6.92
C PHE A 35 -4.10 -13.99 6.44
N PHE A 36 -3.30 -12.95 6.67
CA PHE A 36 -1.90 -12.86 6.28
C PHE A 36 -1.03 -12.55 7.50
N LYS A 37 0.15 -13.17 7.55
CA LYS A 37 1.16 -12.90 8.56
C LYS A 37 2.53 -12.74 7.91
N GLN A 38 3.19 -11.60 8.12
CA GLN A 38 4.57 -11.42 7.70
C GLN A 38 5.51 -12.15 8.66
N THR A 39 6.56 -12.77 8.13
CA THR A 39 7.50 -13.60 8.92
C THR A 39 8.97 -13.25 8.72
N ALA A 40 9.24 -12.22 7.91
CA ALA A 40 10.59 -11.70 7.67
C ALA A 40 10.51 -10.24 7.20
N ASN A 41 11.60 -9.49 7.34
CA ASN A 41 11.76 -8.21 6.63
C ASN A 41 11.88 -8.46 5.12
N ILE A 42 11.25 -7.61 4.31
CA ILE A 42 11.23 -7.79 2.85
C ILE A 42 11.79 -6.54 2.18
N ASN A 43 12.85 -6.71 1.39
CA ASN A 43 13.36 -5.66 0.54
C ASN A 43 12.66 -5.71 -0.82
N ALA A 44 11.91 -4.66 -1.16
CA ALA A 44 11.12 -4.51 -2.37
C ALA A 44 11.79 -3.62 -3.43
N LEU A 45 13.11 -3.43 -3.37
CA LEU A 45 13.84 -2.56 -4.32
C LEU A 45 13.60 -2.93 -5.78
N GLU A 46 13.49 -4.23 -6.10
CA GLU A 46 13.23 -4.72 -7.46
C GLU A 46 11.92 -4.17 -8.06
N THR A 47 10.96 -3.78 -7.22
CA THR A 47 9.68 -3.19 -7.69
C THR A 47 9.86 -1.88 -8.44
N GLN A 48 11.06 -1.27 -8.46
CA GLN A 48 11.33 -0.12 -9.32
C GLN A 48 11.43 -0.47 -10.81
N HIS A 49 11.58 -1.76 -11.14
CA HIS A 49 11.72 -2.28 -12.49
C HIS A 49 10.47 -2.98 -13.01
N TRP A 50 9.52 -3.30 -12.12
CA TRP A 50 8.29 -4.01 -12.47
C TRP A 50 7.40 -3.16 -13.38
N ASP A 51 6.86 -3.78 -14.41
CA ASP A 51 5.71 -3.29 -15.15
C ASP A 51 4.53 -4.27 -15.09
N ASP A 52 3.44 -4.00 -15.81
CA ASP A 52 2.22 -4.82 -15.78
C ASP A 52 2.12 -5.78 -16.98
N ALA A 53 3.18 -5.91 -17.78
CA ALA A 53 3.20 -6.80 -18.93
C ALA A 53 3.58 -8.24 -18.54
N ASP A 54 3.10 -9.20 -19.34
CA ASP A 54 3.52 -10.61 -19.26
C ASP A 54 4.09 -11.01 -20.63
N ASP A 55 5.27 -10.52 -20.94
CA ASP A 55 5.99 -10.71 -22.19
C ASP A 55 6.60 -12.11 -22.30
N ASN A 56 6.74 -12.84 -21.19
CA ASN A 56 7.18 -14.24 -21.17
C ASN A 56 6.01 -15.25 -21.14
N THR A 57 4.79 -14.79 -20.90
CA THR A 57 3.52 -15.54 -20.91
C THR A 57 3.43 -16.66 -19.84
N ASP A 58 3.98 -16.43 -18.64
CA ASP A 58 3.97 -17.38 -17.52
C ASP A 58 2.95 -17.05 -16.42
N ASP A 59 2.08 -16.07 -16.66
CA ASP A 59 1.07 -15.53 -15.73
C ASP A 59 1.68 -14.84 -14.47
N ASP A 60 2.96 -14.45 -14.50
CA ASP A 60 3.61 -13.62 -13.49
C ASP A 60 4.05 -12.28 -14.09
N LEU A 61 3.35 -11.19 -13.75
CA LEU A 61 3.59 -9.88 -14.36
C LEU A 61 4.96 -9.25 -14.01
N TYR A 62 5.76 -9.84 -13.11
CA TYR A 62 6.89 -9.17 -12.45
C TYR A 62 8.22 -9.92 -12.53
N ASN A 63 8.37 -10.84 -13.48
CA ASN A 63 9.58 -11.64 -13.68
C ASN A 63 10.07 -11.63 -15.14
N ASP A 64 9.91 -10.51 -15.83
CA ASP A 64 9.86 -10.50 -17.28
C ASP A 64 11.12 -9.90 -17.95
N PRO A 65 11.64 -10.44 -19.08
CA PRO A 65 12.71 -9.85 -19.88
C PRO A 65 12.70 -8.33 -20.14
N ASN A 66 11.54 -7.66 -20.14
CA ASN A 66 11.49 -6.20 -20.37
C ASN A 66 11.44 -5.37 -19.07
N ASP A 67 11.34 -6.00 -17.90
CA ASP A 67 11.43 -5.31 -16.61
C ASP A 67 12.76 -4.52 -16.52
N GLY A 68 12.68 -3.24 -16.18
CA GLY A 68 13.85 -2.37 -16.06
C GLY A 68 14.46 -1.92 -17.39
N THR A 69 13.80 -2.16 -18.52
CA THR A 69 14.20 -1.64 -19.84
C THR A 69 13.49 -0.33 -20.19
N SER A 70 13.94 0.36 -21.24
CA SER A 70 13.28 1.59 -21.73
C SER A 70 11.94 1.33 -22.44
N THR A 71 11.62 0.07 -22.73
CA THR A 71 10.37 -0.35 -23.37
C THR A 71 9.31 -0.77 -22.36
N GLY A 72 9.69 -1.09 -21.12
CA GLY A 72 8.76 -1.35 -20.02
C GLY A 72 8.22 -0.04 -19.42
N ASP A 73 6.96 -0.06 -18.99
CA ASP A 73 6.31 1.12 -18.39
C ASP A 73 6.86 1.42 -16.98
N ASN A 74 7.51 0.44 -16.33
CA ASN A 74 8.14 0.51 -15.02
C ASN A 74 7.21 1.17 -13.96
N ASN A 75 5.93 0.79 -13.96
CA ASN A 75 4.92 1.34 -13.05
C ASN A 75 5.13 0.92 -11.59
N GLY A 76 5.96 -0.09 -11.37
CA GLY A 76 6.23 -0.69 -10.09
C GLY A 76 5.04 -1.47 -9.53
N PHE A 77 5.07 -1.68 -8.21
CA PHE A 77 4.16 -2.55 -7.52
C PHE A 77 2.68 -2.19 -7.77
N LEU A 78 1.86 -3.19 -8.12
CA LEU A 78 0.42 -3.02 -8.26
C LEU A 78 -0.24 -2.99 -6.86
N PRO A 79 -1.01 -1.95 -6.52
CA PRO A 79 -1.69 -1.87 -5.24
C PRO A 79 -2.56 -3.11 -4.96
N ILE A 80 -2.43 -3.67 -3.75
CA ILE A 80 -3.24 -4.81 -3.32
C ILE A 80 -4.67 -4.33 -3.02
N GLY A 81 -5.66 -4.88 -3.71
CA GLY A 81 -7.05 -4.44 -3.58
C GLY A 81 -7.28 -3.07 -4.21
N ASN A 82 -8.07 -3.01 -5.28
CA ASN A 82 -8.53 -1.77 -5.92
C ASN A 82 -9.84 -2.05 -6.68
N LEU A 83 -10.39 -1.15 -7.47
CA LEU A 83 -11.53 -1.47 -8.32
C LEU A 83 -11.15 -2.52 -9.37
N PRO A 84 -11.99 -3.55 -9.61
CA PRO A 84 -13.33 -3.75 -9.05
C PRO A 84 -13.38 -4.55 -7.72
N LYS A 85 -12.25 -5.04 -7.20
CA LYS A 85 -12.18 -5.89 -6.00
C LYS A 85 -11.28 -5.31 -4.92
N ASN A 86 -11.89 -4.81 -3.84
CA ASN A 86 -11.17 -4.32 -2.68
C ASN A 86 -10.49 -5.45 -1.87
N PHE A 87 -9.54 -5.06 -1.02
CA PHE A 87 -8.96 -5.95 -0.02
C PHE A 87 -9.84 -5.96 1.24
N THR A 88 -10.22 -7.16 1.70
CA THR A 88 -11.12 -7.36 2.86
C THR A 88 -10.53 -8.31 3.91
N GLY A 89 -9.30 -8.78 3.69
CA GLY A 89 -8.57 -9.68 4.57
C GLY A 89 -7.89 -8.94 5.72
N ASN A 90 -7.12 -9.68 6.53
CA ASN A 90 -6.36 -9.12 7.65
C ASN A 90 -4.87 -9.33 7.44
N TYR A 91 -4.07 -8.35 7.83
CA TYR A 91 -2.62 -8.42 7.68
C TYR A 91 -1.90 -8.07 8.98
N ASP A 92 -1.22 -9.06 9.55
CA ASP A 92 -0.33 -8.87 10.70
C ASP A 92 1.14 -8.84 10.22
N GLY A 93 1.79 -7.70 10.34
CA GLY A 93 3.20 -7.53 10.01
C GLY A 93 4.15 -8.19 11.02
N ASP A 94 3.66 -8.62 12.19
CA ASP A 94 4.47 -9.26 13.26
C ASP A 94 5.71 -8.43 13.69
N GLY A 95 5.68 -7.12 13.46
CA GLY A 95 6.79 -6.20 13.73
C GLY A 95 7.85 -6.13 12.62
N PHE A 96 7.68 -6.85 11.51
CA PHE A 96 8.55 -6.77 10.35
C PHE A 96 8.21 -5.58 9.45
N SER A 97 9.15 -5.28 8.55
CA SER A 97 9.05 -4.18 7.61
C SER A 97 9.14 -4.63 6.15
N ILE A 98 8.56 -3.83 5.27
CA ILE A 98 8.77 -3.88 3.82
C ILE A 98 9.51 -2.59 3.46
N SER A 99 10.69 -2.71 2.84
CA SER A 99 11.54 -1.55 2.50
C SER A 99 11.64 -1.32 1.00
N ASN A 100 11.87 -0.07 0.58
CA ASN A 100 12.20 0.32 -0.81
C ASN A 100 11.09 0.02 -1.84
N LEU A 101 9.83 -0.08 -1.40
CA LEU A 101 8.70 -0.29 -2.29
C LEU A 101 8.50 0.89 -3.24
N LYS A 102 8.41 0.63 -4.54
CA LYS A 102 8.10 1.61 -5.58
C LYS A 102 6.71 1.37 -6.16
N ILE A 103 5.89 2.41 -6.18
CA ILE A 103 4.62 2.48 -6.91
C ILE A 103 4.63 3.78 -7.70
N ASN A 104 4.53 3.72 -9.02
CA ASN A 104 4.56 4.86 -9.92
C ASN A 104 3.38 4.85 -10.89
N ARG A 105 2.21 5.25 -10.37
CA ARG A 105 0.93 5.17 -11.08
C ARG A 105 0.22 6.53 -11.06
N PRO A 106 0.78 7.58 -11.70
CA PRO A 106 0.31 8.97 -11.56
C PRO A 106 -1.12 9.22 -12.06
N SER A 107 -1.69 8.30 -12.83
CA SER A 107 -3.07 8.34 -13.34
C SER A 107 -4.01 7.35 -12.66
N THR A 108 -3.55 6.60 -11.65
CA THR A 108 -4.34 5.57 -10.96
C THR A 108 -4.88 6.08 -9.63
N ASP A 109 -6.18 5.92 -9.45
CA ASP A 109 -6.86 6.22 -8.19
C ASP A 109 -6.68 5.09 -7.18
N TYR A 110 -6.82 5.42 -5.90
CA TYR A 110 -6.67 4.50 -4.78
C TYR A 110 -5.30 3.82 -4.82
N THR A 111 -4.26 4.63 -4.59
CA THR A 111 -2.87 4.17 -4.72
C THR A 111 -2.18 4.16 -3.36
N GLY A 112 -1.62 3.01 -3.01
CA GLY A 112 -0.82 2.74 -1.82
C GLY A 112 -0.37 1.28 -1.84
N PHE A 113 0.30 0.79 -0.79
CA PHE A 113 0.60 -0.64 -0.71
C PHE A 113 -0.68 -1.48 -0.82
N TRP A 114 -1.75 -1.04 -0.15
CA TRP A 114 -3.12 -1.36 -0.54
C TRP A 114 -3.75 -0.21 -1.33
N GLY A 115 -4.53 -0.52 -2.35
CA GLY A 115 -5.28 0.53 -3.04
C GLY A 115 -6.51 0.94 -2.24
N TRP A 116 -7.37 -0.03 -1.97
CA TRP A 116 -8.62 0.11 -1.22
C TRP A 116 -8.77 -1.04 -0.23
N ILE A 117 -8.80 -0.69 1.06
CA ILE A 117 -9.09 -1.60 2.17
C ILE A 117 -10.53 -1.41 2.67
N SER A 118 -11.26 -2.50 2.91
CA SER A 118 -12.64 -2.49 3.40
C SER A 118 -12.87 -3.53 4.49
N GLY A 119 -13.11 -3.07 5.72
CA GLY A 119 -13.40 -3.94 6.87
C GLY A 119 -12.23 -4.78 7.36
N SER A 120 -11.00 -4.35 7.08
CA SER A 120 -9.79 -5.08 7.44
C SER A 120 -9.13 -4.60 8.73
N ALA A 121 -8.39 -5.50 9.37
CA ALA A 121 -7.43 -5.16 10.41
C ALA A 121 -6.00 -5.29 9.88
N ILE A 122 -5.25 -4.18 9.93
CA ILE A 122 -3.83 -4.11 9.58
C ILE A 122 -3.05 -3.78 10.84
N SER A 123 -2.08 -4.62 11.21
CA SER A 123 -1.31 -4.44 12.45
C SER A 123 0.18 -4.66 12.27
N ASN A 124 0.99 -4.01 13.12
CA ASN A 124 2.42 -4.30 13.33
C ASN A 124 3.27 -4.26 12.06
N LEU A 125 2.97 -3.37 11.12
CA LEU A 125 3.64 -3.30 9.82
C LEU A 125 4.35 -1.96 9.61
N GLY A 126 5.65 -2.03 9.28
CA GLY A 126 6.43 -0.88 8.83
C GLY A 126 6.66 -0.88 7.32
N LEU A 127 6.30 0.21 6.64
CA LEU A 127 6.71 0.47 5.26
C LEU A 127 7.83 1.51 5.27
N THR A 128 9.03 1.13 4.84
CA THR A 128 10.23 1.97 4.96
C THR A 128 10.82 2.35 3.61
N SER A 129 11.32 3.59 3.50
CA SER A 129 11.91 4.10 2.26
C SER A 129 11.04 3.90 1.02
N ILE A 130 9.72 4.03 1.16
CA ILE A 130 8.79 3.84 0.03
C ILE A 130 8.81 5.05 -0.91
N SER A 131 8.43 4.84 -2.17
CA SER A 131 8.12 5.91 -3.11
C SER A 131 6.81 5.59 -3.81
N VAL A 132 5.75 6.31 -3.42
CA VAL A 132 4.39 6.10 -3.92
C VAL A 132 3.92 7.31 -4.71
N THR A 133 3.54 7.12 -5.97
CA THR A 133 2.91 8.14 -6.83
C THR A 133 1.56 7.64 -7.30
N GLY A 134 0.49 8.42 -7.07
CA GLY A 134 -0.89 8.12 -7.44
C GLY A 134 -1.67 9.35 -7.92
N ALA A 135 -2.92 9.18 -8.35
CA ALA A 135 -3.81 10.28 -8.78
C ALA A 135 -4.72 10.78 -7.65
N ILE A 136 -5.89 10.15 -7.45
CA ILE A 136 -6.82 10.42 -6.34
C ILE A 136 -6.64 9.39 -5.24
N SER A 137 -6.73 9.81 -3.97
CA SER A 137 -6.62 8.93 -2.80
C SER A 137 -5.30 8.18 -2.80
N THR A 138 -4.22 8.93 -2.58
CA THR A 138 -2.86 8.38 -2.53
C THR A 138 -2.36 8.36 -1.10
N GLY A 139 -1.99 7.18 -0.61
CA GLY A 139 -1.41 6.98 0.72
C GLY A 139 -0.22 6.04 0.70
N GLY A 140 0.69 6.17 1.67
CA GLY A 140 1.83 5.26 1.76
C GLY A 140 1.42 3.81 2.07
N MET A 141 0.49 3.63 3.01
CA MET A 141 -0.03 2.32 3.42
C MET A 141 -1.27 1.94 2.64
N ALA A 142 -2.26 2.83 2.55
CA ALA A 142 -3.44 2.60 1.72
C ALA A 142 -3.93 3.86 1.02
N GLY A 143 -4.43 3.71 -0.21
CA GLY A 143 -5.10 4.80 -0.91
C GLY A 143 -6.39 5.21 -0.19
N ARG A 144 -7.27 4.23 0.05
CA ARG A 144 -8.56 4.40 0.73
C ARG A 144 -8.79 3.35 1.81
N ALA A 145 -9.39 3.77 2.92
CA ALA A 145 -9.92 2.86 3.95
C ALA A 145 -11.43 3.06 4.17
N ASP A 146 -12.16 1.95 4.32
CA ASP A 146 -13.61 1.94 4.46
C ASP A 146 -14.12 0.81 5.39
N ALA A 147 -15.43 0.76 5.63
CA ALA A 147 -16.17 -0.29 6.32
C ALA A 147 -15.61 -0.74 7.69
N SER A 148 -15.26 0.19 8.59
CA SER A 148 -14.70 -0.16 9.92
C SER A 148 -13.29 -0.75 9.90
N SER A 149 -12.47 -0.32 8.93
CA SER A 149 -11.05 -0.68 8.90
C SER A 149 -10.28 -0.16 10.12
N SER A 150 -9.26 -0.91 10.54
CA SER A 150 -8.40 -0.57 11.66
C SER A 150 -6.92 -0.71 11.30
N PHE A 151 -6.13 0.25 11.79
CA PHE A 151 -4.68 0.28 11.66
C PHE A 151 -4.08 0.42 13.06
N ASN A 152 -3.25 -0.55 13.46
CA ASN A 152 -2.63 -0.59 14.78
C ASN A 152 -1.11 -0.80 14.70
N THR A 153 -0.32 0.09 15.28
CA THR A 153 1.15 -0.06 15.30
C THR A 153 1.73 -0.14 13.88
N CYS A 154 1.25 0.72 12.99
CA CYS A 154 1.65 0.75 11.58
C CYS A 154 2.35 2.06 11.23
N PHE A 155 3.36 2.03 10.35
CA PHE A 155 4.04 3.25 9.97
C PHE A 155 4.57 3.28 8.54
N THR A 156 4.79 4.50 8.03
CA THR A 156 5.36 4.76 6.71
C THR A 156 6.52 5.75 6.79
N THR A 157 7.58 5.51 6.01
CA THR A 157 8.69 6.45 5.77
C THR A 157 9.06 6.44 4.29
N GLY A 158 9.56 7.56 3.75
CA GLY A 158 9.87 7.72 2.32
C GLY A 158 9.15 8.91 1.69
N SER A 159 8.54 8.73 0.52
CA SER A 159 7.79 9.76 -0.20
C SER A 159 6.43 9.29 -0.71
N VAL A 160 5.45 10.18 -0.64
CA VAL A 160 4.10 9.98 -1.19
C VAL A 160 3.71 11.21 -2.01
N THR A 161 3.37 11.01 -3.28
CA THR A 161 3.01 12.06 -4.23
C THR A 161 1.64 11.78 -4.83
N GLY A 162 0.66 12.65 -4.59
CA GLY A 162 -0.65 12.59 -5.23
C GLY A 162 -0.81 13.63 -6.33
N GLY A 163 -1.37 13.22 -7.46
CA GLY A 163 -1.53 14.07 -8.64
C GLY A 163 -2.81 14.93 -8.66
N VAL A 164 -3.83 14.55 -7.88
CA VAL A 164 -5.17 15.18 -8.00
C VAL A 164 -5.74 15.55 -6.63
N ASN A 165 -6.35 14.59 -5.92
CA ASN A 165 -7.05 14.83 -4.66
C ASN A 165 -6.65 13.81 -3.60
N PHE A 166 -6.63 14.24 -2.34
CA PHE A 166 -6.44 13.39 -1.16
C PHE A 166 -5.10 12.67 -1.15
N THR A 167 -4.13 13.29 -0.47
CA THR A 167 -2.80 12.70 -0.31
C THR A 167 -2.45 12.65 1.16
N GLY A 168 -2.16 11.45 1.67
CA GLY A 168 -1.73 11.27 3.05
C GLY A 168 -0.45 10.46 3.15
N GLY A 169 0.37 10.72 4.18
CA GLY A 169 1.59 9.93 4.35
C GLY A 169 1.33 8.46 4.75
N LEU A 170 0.23 8.19 5.46
CA LEU A 170 -0.25 6.83 5.79
C LEU A 170 -1.45 6.45 4.93
N LEU A 171 -2.52 7.27 4.93
CA LEU A 171 -3.77 6.99 4.22
C LEU A 171 -4.19 8.17 3.33
N GLY A 172 -4.61 7.91 2.09
CA GLY A 172 -5.14 8.96 1.21
C GLY A 172 -6.46 9.52 1.74
N ASP A 173 -7.47 8.67 1.88
CA ASP A 173 -8.77 9.03 2.45
C ASP A 173 -9.43 7.92 3.29
N ILE A 174 -10.40 8.35 4.11
CA ILE A 174 -11.23 7.49 4.94
C ILE A 174 -12.71 7.87 4.75
N GLU A 175 -13.53 6.89 4.34
CA GLU A 175 -14.93 7.09 3.97
C GLU A 175 -15.94 6.48 4.97
N SER A 176 -15.50 5.60 5.86
CA SER A 176 -16.31 5.08 6.98
C SER A 176 -15.57 5.16 8.31
N THR A 177 -16.33 5.05 9.40
CA THR A 177 -15.77 4.95 10.76
C THR A 177 -14.58 4.02 10.76
N SER A 178 -13.43 4.49 11.21
CA SER A 178 -12.17 3.72 11.22
C SER A 178 -11.33 4.12 12.42
N THR A 179 -10.40 3.25 12.81
CA THR A 179 -9.52 3.47 13.97
C THR A 179 -8.06 3.43 13.57
N ILE A 180 -7.32 4.47 13.96
CA ILE A 180 -5.88 4.63 13.70
C ILE A 180 -5.20 4.78 15.05
N THR A 181 -4.46 3.77 15.48
CA THR A 181 -3.89 3.72 16.84
C THR A 181 -2.41 3.36 16.81
N ASP A 182 -1.58 4.14 17.51
CA ASP A 182 -0.13 3.92 17.59
C ASP A 182 0.54 3.92 16.19
N CYS A 183 0.01 4.72 15.25
CA CYS A 183 0.49 4.79 13.87
C CYS A 183 1.26 6.09 13.61
N TYR A 184 2.21 6.07 12.68
CA TYR A 184 2.86 7.31 12.26
C TYR A 184 3.28 7.33 10.80
N SER A 185 3.52 8.54 10.30
CA SER A 185 4.15 8.74 9.00
C SER A 185 5.26 9.78 9.13
N SER A 186 6.46 9.43 8.64
CA SER A 186 7.54 10.38 8.43
C SER A 186 7.81 10.61 6.94
N CYS A 187 6.86 10.28 6.07
CA CYS A 187 6.99 10.49 4.63
C CYS A 187 7.02 11.97 4.28
N THR A 188 7.82 12.34 3.27
CA THR A 188 7.62 13.60 2.56
C THR A 188 6.39 13.46 1.67
N VAL A 189 5.37 14.29 1.89
CA VAL A 189 4.08 14.23 1.21
C VAL A 189 3.92 15.43 0.29
N SER A 190 3.67 15.18 -1.00
CA SER A 190 3.38 16.20 -2.02
C SER A 190 2.02 15.93 -2.66
N GLY A 191 1.19 16.95 -2.86
CA GLY A 191 -0.11 16.80 -3.51
C GLY A 191 -0.71 18.14 -3.96
N PHE A 192 -1.93 18.16 -4.50
CA PHE A 192 -2.54 19.40 -5.04
C PHE A 192 -3.65 20.01 -4.18
N ASN A 193 -4.59 19.21 -3.66
CA ASN A 193 -5.79 19.73 -3.01
C ASN A 193 -5.79 19.54 -1.48
N ARG A 194 -6.18 18.34 -1.01
CA ARG A 194 -6.20 18.01 0.42
C ARG A 194 -5.06 17.09 0.76
N ILE A 195 -4.15 17.57 1.59
CA ILE A 195 -2.87 16.91 1.87
C ILE A 195 -2.68 16.89 3.38
N GLY A 196 -2.37 15.72 3.92
CA GLY A 196 -2.07 15.57 5.34
C GLY A 196 -0.84 14.70 5.57
N GLY A 197 -0.08 14.99 6.62
CA GLY A 197 1.11 14.19 6.92
C GLY A 197 0.78 12.74 7.28
N LEU A 198 -0.39 12.49 7.88
CA LEU A 198 -0.87 11.15 8.25
C LEU A 198 -2.01 10.70 7.33
N ILE A 199 -3.11 11.47 7.29
CA ILE A 199 -4.32 11.17 6.49
C ILE A 199 -4.61 12.38 5.61
N GLY A 200 -4.91 12.17 4.32
CA GLY A 200 -5.25 13.26 3.39
C GLY A 200 -6.63 13.87 3.66
N VAL A 201 -7.65 13.04 3.85
CA VAL A 201 -8.99 13.48 4.27
C VAL A 201 -9.70 12.40 5.08
N ALA A 202 -10.49 12.83 6.08
CA ALA A 202 -11.45 11.99 6.77
C ALA A 202 -12.84 12.62 6.60
N GLY A 203 -13.71 11.98 5.82
CA GLY A 203 -15.08 12.49 5.55
C GLY A 203 -16.09 12.19 6.67
N VAL A 204 -15.66 11.46 7.69
CA VAL A 204 -16.51 10.80 8.69
C VAL A 204 -15.83 10.78 10.05
N THR A 205 -16.47 10.15 11.05
CA THR A 205 -15.87 10.00 12.39
C THR A 205 -14.70 9.02 12.34
N VAL A 206 -13.49 9.51 12.58
CA VAL A 206 -12.28 8.69 12.67
C VAL A 206 -11.67 8.85 14.05
N THR A 207 -11.36 7.74 14.71
CA THR A 207 -10.63 7.78 15.99
C THR A 207 -9.14 7.68 15.70
N ILE A 208 -8.39 8.74 16.01
CA ILE A 208 -6.94 8.78 15.89
C ILE A 208 -6.35 8.87 17.31
N ASN A 209 -5.61 7.86 17.72
CA ASN A 209 -5.05 7.76 19.06
C ASN A 209 -3.53 7.51 19.00
N LYS A 210 -2.75 8.23 19.81
CA LYS A 210 -1.29 8.08 19.91
C LYS A 210 -0.57 8.03 18.55
N SER A 211 -1.08 8.78 17.59
CA SER A 211 -0.58 8.76 16.21
C SER A 211 -0.08 10.14 15.80
N TYR A 212 0.94 10.21 14.97
CA TYR A 212 1.56 11.47 14.58
C TYR A 212 2.10 11.45 13.15
N ALA A 213 2.40 12.63 12.61
CA ALA A 213 3.17 12.77 11.38
C ALA A 213 4.32 13.74 11.59
N SER A 214 5.48 13.45 10.99
CA SER A 214 6.69 14.27 11.16
C SER A 214 7.41 14.62 9.86
N GLY A 215 6.94 14.11 8.71
CA GLY A 215 7.52 14.44 7.41
C GLY A 215 7.00 15.75 6.83
N ASN A 216 7.72 16.31 5.85
CA ASN A 216 7.35 17.55 5.20
C ASN A 216 6.07 17.37 4.37
N VAL A 217 5.18 18.35 4.41
CA VAL A 217 3.96 18.37 3.60
C VAL A 217 4.02 19.56 2.66
N THR A 218 3.87 19.32 1.36
CA THR A 218 3.97 20.35 0.32
C THR A 218 2.76 20.30 -0.60
N GLN A 219 2.09 21.45 -0.74
CA GLN A 219 1.08 21.64 -1.76
C GLN A 219 1.74 22.12 -3.05
N ASN A 220 1.54 21.37 -4.12
CA ASN A 220 1.95 21.73 -5.46
C ASN A 220 1.05 22.86 -5.94
N GLY A 221 1.67 23.95 -6.43
CA GLY A 221 0.93 25.10 -6.93
C GLY A 221 -0.02 24.70 -8.04
N SER A 222 -1.26 25.19 -7.98
CA SER A 222 -2.19 25.12 -9.11
C SER A 222 -1.61 25.95 -10.26
N THR A 223 -1.31 25.32 -11.40
CA THR A 223 -1.03 26.03 -12.65
C THR A 223 -2.29 26.60 -13.25
#